data_AF-A0A291DK37-F1
#
_entry.id   AF-A0A291DK37-F1
#
_cell.length_a   1.000
_cell.length_b   1.000
_cell.length_c   1.000
_cell.angle_alpha   90.00
_cell.angle_beta   90.00
_cell.angle_gamma   90.00
#
_symmetry.space_group_name_H-M   'P 1'
#
loop_
_entity.id
_entity.type
_entity.pdbx_description
1 polymer ?
#
loop_
_entity_poly.entity_id
_entity_poly.type
_entity_poly.pdbx_seq_one_letter_code
_entity_poly.pdbx_strand_id
1 'polypeptide(L)'
;MEEKEQICFQIISQAGMARSCFFESIQKGREAQNLAALQAIEKGKEHYHEAHLAHRKLVQQEAQGDKVWMSLLLSHAEDLLMSADIMSELAKEFQGLYEEIQAIKQTIQSTGS
;
A
#
# COMPACT_ATOMS: atom_id res chain seq x y z
N MET A 1 18.68 -19.83 5.91
CA MET A 1 17.29 -19.36 5.89
C MET A 1 16.59 -20.20 4.86
N GLU A 2 15.48 -20.85 5.23
CA GLU A 2 14.71 -21.68 4.30
C GLU A 2 14.07 -20.78 3.23
N GLU A 3 13.88 -21.30 2.01
CA GLU A 3 13.37 -20.51 0.87
C GLU A 3 12.06 -19.79 1.19
N LYS A 4 11.14 -20.46 1.89
CA LYS A 4 9.84 -19.90 2.31
C LYS A 4 10.00 -18.73 3.28
N GLU A 5 10.97 -18.79 4.19
CA GLU A 5 11.26 -17.69 5.12
C GLU A 5 11.80 -16.46 4.37
N GLN A 6 12.68 -16.66 3.39
CA GLN A 6 13.21 -15.57 2.56
C GLN A 6 12.09 -14.86 1.79
N ILE A 7 11.15 -15.61 1.23
CA ILE A 7 9.98 -15.05 0.55
C ILE A 7 9.13 -14.25 1.55
N CYS A 8 8.91 -14.75 2.77
CA CYS A 8 8.19 -14.00 3.81
C CYS A 8 8.90 -12.68 4.14
N PHE A 9 10.22 -12.67 4.33
CA PHE A 9 10.96 -11.42 4.58
C PHE A 9 10.87 -10.43 3.43
N GLN A 10 10.86 -10.93 2.18
CA GLN A 10 10.65 -10.08 1.01
C GLN A 10 9.25 -9.44 1.04
N ILE A 11 8.20 -10.22 1.32
CA ILE A 11 6.82 -9.71 1.45
C ILE A 11 6.76 -8.67 2.56
N ILE A 12 7.26 -8.99 3.76
CA ILE A 12 7.25 -8.08 4.93
C ILE A 12 7.91 -6.75 4.60
N SER A 13 9.10 -6.79 3.98
CA SER A 13 9.84 -5.58 3.63
C SER A 13 9.10 -4.74 2.59
N GLN A 14 8.66 -5.36 1.50
CA GLN A 14 8.04 -4.65 0.38
C GLN A 14 6.63 -4.15 0.74
N ALA A 15 5.82 -4.97 1.41
CA ALA A 15 4.50 -4.56 1.89
C ALA A 15 4.58 -3.46 2.95
N GLY A 16 5.57 -3.54 3.86
CA GLY A 16 5.83 -2.49 4.85
C GLY A 16 6.20 -1.15 4.22
N MET A 17 7.05 -1.16 3.19
CA MET A 17 7.39 0.04 2.41
C MET A 17 6.17 0.57 1.66
N ALA A 18 5.42 -0.29 0.96
CA ALA A 18 4.20 0.07 0.24
C ALA A 18 3.19 0.78 1.14
N ARG A 19 2.86 0.15 2.28
CA ARG A 19 1.97 0.71 3.30
C ARG A 19 2.43 2.08 3.79
N SER A 20 3.74 2.25 4.00
CA SER A 20 4.30 3.52 4.47
C SER A 20 4.15 4.61 3.42
N CYS A 21 4.41 4.31 2.15
CA CYS A 21 4.20 5.24 1.04
C CYS A 21 2.72 5.63 0.87
N PHE A 22 1.80 4.67 0.95
CA PHE A 22 0.37 4.97 0.90
C PHE A 22 -0.06 5.86 2.06
N PHE A 23 0.42 5.60 3.28
CA PHE A 23 0.14 6.47 4.42
C PHE A 23 0.73 7.87 4.26
N GLU A 24 1.96 7.98 3.74
CA GLU A 24 2.58 9.27 3.42
C GLU A 24 1.74 10.05 2.41
N SER A 25 1.19 9.39 1.38
CA SER A 25 0.34 10.05 0.39
C SER A 25 -0.88 10.73 1.02
N ILE A 26 -1.49 10.10 2.04
CA ILE A 26 -2.63 10.65 2.78
C ILE A 26 -2.21 11.89 3.58
N GLN A 27 -1.02 11.86 4.19
CA GLN A 27 -0.48 13.02 4.91
C GLN A 27 -0.20 14.18 3.95
N LYS A 28 0.43 13.90 2.81
CA LYS A 28 0.75 14.90 1.77
C LYS A 28 -0.50 15.50 1.14
N GLY A 29 -1.53 14.69 0.86
CA GLY A 29 -2.82 15.15 0.37
C GLY A 29 -3.51 16.10 1.34
N ARG A 30 -3.45 15.81 2.65
CA ARG A 30 -4.00 16.69 3.69
C ARG A 30 -3.36 18.08 3.69
N GLU A 31 -2.06 18.15 3.38
CA GLU A 31 -1.29 19.39 3.28
C GLU A 31 -1.43 20.08 1.90
N ALA A 32 -2.33 19.61 1.04
CA ALA A 32 -2.50 20.07 -0.34
C ALA A 32 -1.24 19.92 -1.23
N GLN A 33 -0.32 19.01 -0.87
CA GLN A 33 0.88 18.69 -1.64
C GLN A 33 0.57 17.62 -2.70
N ASN A 34 -0.34 17.92 -3.63
CA ASN A 34 -0.94 16.93 -4.55
C ASN A 34 0.09 16.13 -5.36
N LEU A 35 1.12 16.80 -5.91
CA LEU A 35 2.17 16.10 -6.67
C LEU A 35 2.95 15.12 -5.80
N ALA A 36 3.30 15.51 -4.57
CA ALA A 36 4.01 14.65 -3.64
C ALA A 36 3.15 13.46 -3.18
N ALA A 37 1.84 13.68 -2.98
CA ALA A 37 0.90 12.61 -2.67
C ALA A 37 0.83 11.57 -3.81
N LEU A 38 0.69 12.01 -5.06
CA LEU A 38 0.69 11.14 -6.23
C LEU A 38 2.00 10.35 -6.38
N GLN A 39 3.15 11.00 -6.18
CA GLN A 39 4.45 10.33 -6.22
C GLN A 39 4.58 9.25 -5.15
N ALA A 40 4.05 9.49 -3.95
CA ALA A 40 4.03 8.51 -2.88
C ALA A 40 3.11 7.31 -3.21
N ILE A 41 1.95 7.54 -3.84
CA ILE A 41 1.09 6.45 -4.33
C ILE A 41 1.82 5.58 -5.35
N GLU A 42 2.47 6.17 -6.35
CA GLU A 42 3.16 5.39 -7.40
C GLU A 42 4.30 4.56 -6.82
N LYS A 43 5.14 5.14 -5.94
CA LYS A 43 6.16 4.37 -5.21
C LYS A 43 5.56 3.25 -4.37
N GLY A 44 4.44 3.51 -3.71
CA GLY A 44 3.71 2.51 -2.93
C GLY A 44 3.26 1.33 -3.81
N LYS A 45 2.74 1.61 -5.01
CA LYS A 45 2.34 0.58 -5.99
C LYS A 45 3.51 -0.27 -6.47
N GLU A 46 4.67 0.34 -6.72
CA GLU A 46 5.89 -0.39 -7.10
C GLU A 46 6.28 -1.40 -6.02
N HIS A 47 6.40 -0.96 -4.77
CA HIS A 47 6.69 -1.85 -3.64
C HIS A 47 5.62 -2.93 -3.45
N TYR A 48 4.35 -2.56 -3.55
CA TYR A 48 3.25 -3.50 -3.41
C TYR A 48 3.28 -4.58 -4.49
N HIS A 49 3.62 -4.21 -5.73
CA HIS A 49 3.77 -5.14 -6.84
C HIS A 49 4.84 -6.20 -6.56
N GLU A 50 5.99 -5.78 -6.04
CA GLU A 50 7.07 -6.69 -5.65
C GLU A 50 6.66 -7.63 -4.51
N ALA A 51 5.94 -7.10 -3.51
CA ALA A 51 5.37 -7.93 -2.44
C ALA A 51 4.38 -8.97 -3.00
N HIS A 52 3.51 -8.56 -3.93
CA HIS A 52 2.54 -9.43 -4.59
C HIS A 52 3.17 -10.50 -5.46
N LEU A 53 4.26 -10.17 -6.16
CA LEU A 53 5.04 -11.14 -6.93
C LEU A 53 5.62 -12.21 -6.00
N ALA A 54 6.16 -11.82 -4.85
CA ALA A 54 6.67 -12.74 -3.85
C ALA A 54 5.55 -13.64 -3.27
N HIS A 55 4.41 -13.06 -2.89
CA HIS A 55 3.25 -13.80 -2.41
C HIS A 55 2.71 -14.79 -3.46
N ARG A 56 2.61 -14.39 -4.73
CA ARG A 56 2.19 -15.29 -5.82
C ARG A 56 3.06 -16.53 -5.96
N LYS A 57 4.36 -16.45 -5.64
CA LYS A 57 5.24 -17.64 -5.64
C LYS A 57 4.80 -18.65 -4.59
N LEU A 58 4.43 -18.20 -3.39
CA LEU A 58 3.93 -19.08 -2.33
C LEU A 58 2.62 -19.76 -2.74
N VAL A 59 1.69 -18.99 -3.31
CA VAL A 59 0.41 -19.53 -3.84
C VAL A 59 0.66 -20.56 -4.94
N GLN A 60 1.63 -20.30 -5.83
CA GLN A 60 1.97 -21.24 -6.91
C GLN A 60 2.61 -22.53 -6.37
N GLN A 61 3.47 -22.43 -5.36
CA GLN A 61 4.05 -23.60 -4.68
C GLN A 61 2.96 -24.44 -4.00
N GLU A 62 2.01 -23.80 -3.32
CA GLU A 62 0.84 -24.48 -2.73
C GLU A 62 0.03 -25.22 -3.79
N ALA A 63 -0.30 -24.56 -4.89
CA ALA A 63 -1.09 -25.14 -5.97
C ALA A 63 -0.40 -26.35 -6.65
N GLN A 64 0.93 -26.43 -6.59
CA GLN A 64 1.73 -27.56 -7.07
C GLN A 64 1.78 -28.75 -6.10
N GLY A 65 1.12 -28.63 -4.94
CA GLY A 65 1.03 -29.70 -3.94
C GLY A 65 2.01 -29.59 -2.79
N ASP A 66 2.83 -28.52 -2.73
CA ASP A 66 3.64 -28.23 -1.55
C ASP A 66 2.75 -27.64 -0.46
N LYS A 67 2.48 -28.41 0.60
CA LYS A 67 1.55 -27.96 1.65
C LYS A 67 2.00 -26.59 2.20
N VAL A 68 1.03 -25.69 2.39
CA VAL A 68 1.29 -24.42 3.04
C VAL A 68 1.86 -24.66 4.43
N TRP A 69 3.05 -24.12 4.61
CA TRP A 69 3.68 -24.03 5.91
C TRP A 69 3.07 -22.84 6.64
N MET A 70 2.01 -23.10 7.40
CA MET A 70 1.40 -22.07 8.24
C MET A 70 2.30 -21.79 9.44
N SER A 71 2.89 -20.60 9.48
CA SER A 71 3.79 -20.15 10.55
C SER A 71 3.47 -18.73 10.96
N LEU A 72 3.92 -18.32 12.15
CA LEU A 72 3.75 -16.94 12.61
C LEU A 72 4.40 -15.92 11.65
N LEU A 73 5.52 -16.30 11.03
CA LEU A 73 6.22 -15.46 10.05
C LEU A 73 5.39 -15.29 8.77
N LEU A 74 4.80 -16.36 8.25
CA LEU A 74 3.92 -16.30 7.08
C LEU A 74 2.66 -15.50 7.41
N SER A 75 1.99 -15.78 8.54
CA SER A 75 0.82 -15.01 8.97
C SER A 75 1.13 -13.51 9.07
N HIS A 76 2.29 -13.14 9.61
CA HIS A 76 2.70 -11.74 9.68
C HIS A 76 2.95 -11.11 8.29
N ALA A 77 3.53 -11.88 7.36
CA ALA A 77 3.73 -11.42 5.98
C ALA A 77 2.40 -11.16 5.27
N GLU A 78 1.43 -12.08 5.40
CA GLU A 78 0.08 -11.93 4.84
C GLU A 78 -0.67 -10.75 5.46
N ASP A 79 -0.60 -10.58 6.79
CA ASP A 79 -1.21 -9.45 7.50
C ASP A 79 -0.69 -8.10 6.97
N LEU A 80 0.62 -8.00 6.73
CA LEU A 80 1.24 -6.79 6.19
C LEU A 80 0.85 -6.56 4.73
N LEU A 81 0.80 -7.61 3.90
CA LEU A 81 0.39 -7.52 2.51
C LEU A 81 -1.05 -7.02 2.40
N MET A 82 -1.97 -7.62 3.16
CA MET A 82 -3.37 -7.20 3.22
C MET A 82 -3.50 -5.78 3.77
N SER A 83 -2.74 -5.41 4.82
CA SER A 83 -2.74 -4.05 5.35
C SER A 83 -2.27 -3.02 4.33
N ALA A 84 -1.27 -3.35 3.51
CA ALA A 84 -0.81 -2.48 2.43
C ALA A 84 -1.87 -2.29 1.34
N ASP A 85 -2.62 -3.35 0.99
CA ASP A 85 -3.71 -3.29 0.01
C ASP A 85 -4.82 -2.34 0.46
N ILE A 86 -5.33 -2.57 1.67
CA ILE A 86 -6.38 -1.74 2.27
C ILE A 86 -5.90 -0.28 2.38
N MET A 87 -4.63 -0.06 2.73
CA MET A 87 -4.08 1.29 2.82
C MET A 87 -4.00 1.97 1.43
N SER A 88 -3.77 1.22 0.36
CA SER A 88 -3.79 1.72 -1.01
C SER A 88 -5.18 2.21 -1.42
N GLU A 89 -6.21 1.39 -1.16
CA GLU A 89 -7.60 1.77 -1.45
C GLU A 89 -8.04 2.98 -0.64
N LEU A 90 -7.71 3.01 0.65
CA LEU A 90 -7.97 4.18 1.49
C LEU A 90 -7.24 5.43 0.98
N ALA A 91 -5.99 5.32 0.54
CA ALA A 91 -5.24 6.46 -0.01
C ALA A 91 -5.95 7.09 -1.21
N LYS A 92 -6.55 6.29 -2.10
CA LYS A 92 -7.34 6.78 -3.24
C LYS A 92 -8.60 7.52 -2.79
N GLU A 93 -9.36 6.94 -1.86
CA GLU A 93 -10.56 7.57 -1.29
C GLU A 93 -10.22 8.91 -0.61
N PHE A 94 -9.15 8.94 0.19
CA PHE A 94 -8.67 10.18 0.82
C PHE A 94 -8.26 11.23 -0.20
N GLN A 95 -7.64 10.84 -1.31
CA GLN A 95 -7.27 11.78 -2.35
C GLN A 95 -8.52 12.46 -2.95
N GLY A 96 -9.56 11.68 -3.29
CA GLY A 96 -10.83 12.23 -3.76
C GLY A 96 -11.45 13.21 -2.75
N LEU A 97 -11.48 12.83 -1.46
CA LEU A 97 -11.95 13.70 -0.39
C LEU A 97 -11.16 15.01 -0.29
N TYR A 98 -9.84 14.96 -0.41
CA TYR A 98 -9.02 16.17 -0.37
C TYR A 98 -9.25 17.07 -1.58
N GLU A 99 -9.40 16.51 -2.78
CA GLU A 99 -9.72 17.27 -4.00
C GLU A 99 -11.05 18.04 -3.86
N GLU A 100 -12.11 17.38 -3.35
CA GLU A 100 -13.38 18.02 -3.07
C GLU A 100 -13.27 19.15 -2.04
N ILE A 101 -12.56 18.91 -0.94
CA ILE A 101 -12.33 19.92 0.11
C ILE A 101 -11.61 21.14 -0.46
N GLN A 102 -10.60 20.96 -1.32
CA GLN A 102 -9.89 22.09 -1.93
C GLN A 102 -10.77 22.86 -2.91
N ALA A 103 -11.59 22.17 -3.71
CA ALA A 103 -12.54 22.84 -4.61
C ALA A 103 -13.56 23.69 -3.84
N ILE A 104 -14.08 23.18 -2.71
CA ILE A 104 -14.99 23.93 -1.84
C ILE A 104 -14.29 25.18 -1.26
N LYS A 105 -13.04 25.04 -0.76
CA LYS A 105 -12.26 26.17 -0.23
C LYS A 105 -12.03 27.26 -1.27
N GLN A 106 -11.72 26.88 -2.52
CA GLN A 106 -11.55 27.82 -3.63
C GLN A 106 -12.86 28.56 -3.95
N THR A 107 -13.99 27.83 -3.94
CA THR A 107 -15.30 28.42 -4.19
C THR A 107 -15.63 29.47 -3.14
N ILE A 108 -15.48 29.16 -1.85
CA ILE A 108 -15.74 30.10 -0.74
C ILE A 108 -14.85 31.36 -0.84
N GLN A 109 -13.58 31.20 -1.20
CA GLN A 109 -12.67 32.34 -1.38
C GLN A 109 -13.09 33.24 -2.55
N SER A 110 -13.63 32.66 -3.62
CA SER A 110 -14.10 33.42 -4.79
C SER A 110 -15.39 34.20 -4.56
N THR A 111 -16.28 33.74 -3.67
CA THR A 111 -17.56 34.41 -3.38
C THR A 111 -17.47 35.46 -2.27
N GLY A 112 -16.38 35.45 -1.49
CA GLY A 112 -16.13 36.41 -0.42
C GLY A 112 -15.33 37.65 -0.83
N SER A 113 -14.92 37.75 -2.10
CA SER A 113 -14.26 38.91 -2.72
C SER A 113 -15.25 39.70 -3.58
#